data_AF-A0A174U7X0-F1
#
_entry.id   AF-A0A174U7X0-F1
#
_cell.length_a   1.000
_cell.length_b   1.000
_cell.length_c   1.000
_cell.angle_alpha   90.00
_cell.angle_beta   90.00
_cell.angle_gamma   90.00
#
_symmetry.space_group_name_H-M   'P 1'
#
loop_
_entity.id
_entity.type
_entity.pdbx_description
1 polymer ?
#
loop_
_entity_poly.entity_id
_entity_poly.type
_entity_poly.pdbx_seq_one_letter_code
_entity_poly.pdbx_strand_id
1 'polypeptide(L)' 'MNDEFFITKTVDTGSGGTKSVRYQLYARNCDGEINDIGYEELVRFNKFLTNYLKKEEGSDYEQS' A
#
# COMPACT_ATOMS: atom_id res chain seq x y z
N MET A 1 -12.21 -10.25 -14.38
CA MET A 1 -12.39 -9.69 -13.02
C MET A 1 -11.16 -8.83 -12.78
N ASN A 2 -11.28 -7.54 -12.50
CA ASN A 2 -10.10 -6.70 -12.25
C ASN A 2 -9.65 -6.97 -10.81
N ASP A 3 -8.47 -7.58 -10.64
CA ASP A 3 -7.89 -7.76 -9.32
C ASP A 3 -7.59 -6.38 -8.74
N GLU A 4 -8.38 -5.97 -7.75
CA GLU A 4 -8.21 -4.70 -7.06
C GLU A 4 -7.33 -4.93 -5.84
N PHE A 5 -6.14 -4.31 -5.84
CA PHE A 5 -5.24 -4.22 -4.69
C PHE A 5 -5.57 -2.95 -3.89
N PHE A 6 -5.49 -3.05 -2.56
CA PHE A 6 -5.79 -1.97 -1.63
C PHE A 6 -4.69 -1.84 -0.59
N ILE A 7 -4.30 -0.61 -0.28
CA ILE A 7 -3.36 -0.31 0.80
C ILE A 7 -4.06 0.55 1.86
N THR A 8 -4.07 0.07 3.09
CA THR A 8 -4.41 0.87 4.28
C THR A 8 -3.13 1.38 4.90
N LYS A 9 -3.00 2.70 5.05
CA LYS A 9 -1.91 3.36 5.78
C LYS A 9 -2.39 3.75 7.17
N THR A 10 -1.67 3.31 8.19
CA THR A 10 -1.90 3.70 9.59
C THR A 10 -0.73 4.55 10.06
N VAL A 11 -1.02 5.75 10.56
CA VAL A 11 -0.04 6.66 11.15
C VAL A 11 -0.34 6.76 12.64
N ASP A 12 0.45 6.08 13.48
CA ASP A 12 0.33 6.20 14.93
C ASP A 12 1.25 7.33 15.41
N THR A 13 0.67 8.31 16.09
CA THR A 13 1.40 9.39 16.73
C THR A 13 1.34 9.19 18.24
N GLY A 14 2.45 8.82 18.84
CA GLY A 14 2.58 8.66 20.28
C GLY A 14 2.58 9.99 21.01
N SER A 15 2.16 9.98 22.28
CA SER A 15 2.14 11.17 23.14
C SER A 15 3.49 11.85 23.33
N GLY A 16 4.60 11.13 23.10
CA GLY A 16 5.96 11.66 23.10
C GLY A 16 6.45 12.21 21.75
N GLY A 17 5.57 12.38 20.76
CA GLY A 17 5.95 12.85 19.42
C GLY A 17 6.57 11.78 18.52
N THR A 18 6.59 10.52 18.95
CA THR A 18 6.99 9.40 18.10
C THR A 18 5.94 9.18 17.00
N LYS A 19 6.38 9.10 15.75
CA LYS A 19 5.52 8.78 14.60
C LYS A 19 5.91 7.40 14.08
N SER A 20 4.95 6.49 14.01
CA SER A 20 5.15 5.20 13.32
C SER A 20 4.13 5.09 12.18
N VAL A 21 4.60 4.65 11.02
CA VAL A 21 3.76 4.45 9.85
C VAL A 21 3.77 2.96 9.53
N ARG A 22 2.59 2.37 9.44
CA ARG A 22 2.39 0.97 9.04
C ARG A 22 1.50 0.92 7.81
N TYR A 23 1.78 0.00 6.92
CA TYR A 23 0.99 -0.25 5.72
C TYR A 23 0.46 -1.68 5.74
N GLN A 24 -0.80 -1.85 5.38
CA GLN A 24 -1.44 -3.16 5.23
C GLN A 24 -1.97 -3.27 3.81
N LEU A 25 -1.71 -4.41 3.17
CA LEU A 25 -2.05 -4.68 1.78
C LEU A 25 -3.10 -5.79 1.71
N TYR A 26 -4.13 -5.57 0.90
CA TYR A 26 -5.23 -6.52 0.70
C TYR A 26 -5.60 -6.63 -0.78
N ALA A 27 -6.12 -7.78 -1.19
CA ALA A 27 -6.77 -7.97 -2.48
C ALA A 27 -8.24 -8.35 -2.25
N ARG A 28 -9.17 -7.85 -3.08
CA ARG A 28 -10.63 -7.94 -2.86
C ARG A 28 -11.19 -9.34 -2.59
N ASN A 29 -10.47 -10.39 -3.00
CA ASN A 29 -10.87 -11.79 -2.87
C ASN A 29 -9.89 -12.63 -2.01
N CYS A 30 -9.04 -11.98 -1.21
CA CYS A 30 -8.09 -12.65 -0.33
C CYS A 30 -8.36 -12.26 1.13
N ASP A 31 -9.03 -13.15 1.86
CA ASP A 31 -9.38 -12.97 3.28
C ASP A 31 -8.20 -13.20 4.24
N GLY A 32 -6.94 -13.14 3.77
CA GLY A 32 -5.80 -13.35 4.65
C GLY A 32 -4.47 -12.95 4.06
N GLU A 33 -4.06 -13.61 2.98
CA GLU A 33 -2.70 -13.49 2.43
C GLU A 33 -2.76 -13.50 0.90
N ILE A 34 -2.02 -12.57 0.27
CA ILE A 34 -1.80 -12.61 -1.18
C ILE A 34 -0.77 -13.71 -1.45
N ASN A 35 -1.27 -14.91 -1.73
CA ASN A 35 -0.47 -16.09 -2.07
C ASN A 35 -0.84 -16.58 -3.48
N ASP A 36 0.04 -17.38 -4.09
CA ASP A 36 -0.18 -18.02 -5.40
C ASP A 36 -0.51 -17.03 -6.54
N ILE A 37 0.27 -15.94 -6.61
CA ILE A 37 0.12 -14.90 -7.64
C ILE A 37 0.83 -15.29 -8.94
N GLY A 38 0.12 -15.27 -10.07
CA GLY A 38 0.70 -15.52 -11.39
C GLY A 38 1.59 -14.37 -11.87
N TYR A 39 2.41 -14.61 -12.91
CA TYR A 39 3.34 -13.60 -13.43
C TYR A 39 2.65 -12.30 -13.87
N GLU A 40 1.52 -12.40 -14.57
CA GLU A 40 0.79 -11.21 -15.04
C GLU A 40 0.19 -10.41 -13.88
N GLU A 41 -0.33 -11.11 -12.86
CA GLU A 41 -0.85 -10.49 -11.64
C GLU A 41 0.28 -9.83 -10.86
N LEU A 42 1.46 -10.46 -10.79
CA LEU A 42 2.67 -9.90 -10.17
C LEU A 42 3.11 -8.62 -10.86
N VAL A 43 3.10 -8.57 -12.19
CA VAL A 43 3.43 -7.36 -12.96
C VAL A 43 2.40 -6.25 -12.69
N ARG A 44 1.11 -6.57 -12.65
CA ARG A 44 0.05 -5.60 -12.31
C ARG A 44 0.23 -5.06 -10.89
N PHE A 45 0.52 -5.94 -9.93
CA PHE A 45 0.78 -5.60 -8.55
C PHE A 45 1.99 -4.67 -8.40
N ASN A 46 3.11 -4.98 -9.07
CA ASN A 46 4.30 -4.13 -9.06
C ASN A 46 4.01 -2.72 -9.60
N LYS A 47 3.25 -2.63 -10.71
CA LYS A 47 2.83 -1.33 -11.28
C LYS A 47 1.95 -0.55 -10.29
N PHE A 48 1.04 -1.23 -9.61
CA PHE A 48 0.20 -0.63 -8.58
C PHE A 48 1.04 -0.06 -7.42
N LEU A 49 1.94 -0.87 -6.84
CA LEU A 49 2.82 -0.44 -5.74
C LEU A 49 3.71 0.74 -6.13
N THR A 50 4.34 0.67 -7.31
CA THR A 50 5.21 1.74 -7.81
C THR A 50 4.45 3.06 -7.92
N ASN A 51 3.21 3.03 -8.42
CA ASN A 51 2.39 4.23 -8.54
C ASN A 51 1.93 4.76 -7.18
N TYR A 52 1.66 3.87 -6.20
CA TYR A 52 1.32 4.28 -4.84
C TYR A 52 2.48 5.00 -4.15
N LEU A 53 3.68 4.40 -4.18
CA LEU A 53 4.87 4.98 -3.55
C LEU A 53 5.25 6.35 -4.14
N LYS A 54 5.17 6.51 -5.46
CA LYS A 54 5.39 7.82 -6.12
C LYS A 54 4.44 8.90 -5.62
N LYS A 55 3.19 8.55 -5.32
CA LYS A 55 2.20 9.49 -4.78
C LYS A 55 2.51 9.84 -3.32
N GLU A 56 2.92 8.86 -2.53
CA GLU A 56 3.36 9.08 -1.15
C GLU A 56 4.56 10.03 -1.08
N GLU A 57 5.58 9.81 -1.90
CA GLU A 57 6.76 10.70 -2.02
C GLU A 57 6.35 12.13 -2.40
N GLY A 58 5.40 12.29 -3.34
CA GLY A 58 4.89 13.61 -3.73
C GLY A 58 4.07 14.30 -2.64
N SER A 59 3.38 13.55 -1.78
CA SER A 59 2.53 14.09 -0.71
C SER A 59 3.31 14.69 0.47
N ASP A 60 4.56 14.27 0.67
CA ASP A 60 5.46 14.86 1.69
C ASP A 60 5.94 16.27 1.29
N TYR A 61 5.90 16.63 -0.01
CA TYR A 61 6.27 17.96 -0.50
C TYR A 61 5.15 19.00 -0.47
N GLU A 62 3.88 18.58 -0.35
CA GLU A 62 2.73 19.50 -0.29
C GLU A 62 2.37 19.93 1.15
N GLN A 63 3.10 19.44 2.16
CA GLN A 63 2.90 19.81 3.58
C GLN A 63 4.07 20.61 4.19
N SER A 64 4.99 21.15 3.36
CA SER A 64 6.07 22.05 3.80
C SER A 64 5.85 23.49 3.35
#